data_AF-A0A087TF62-F1
#
_entry.id   AF-A0A087TF62-F1
#
_cell.length_a   1.000
_cell.length_b   1.000
_cell.length_c   1.000
_cell.angle_alpha   90.00
_cell.angle_beta   90.00
_cell.angle_gamma   90.00
#
_symmetry.space_group_name_H-M   'P 1'
#
loop_
_entity.id
_entity.type
_entity.pdbx_description
1 polymer ?
#
loop_
_entity_poly.entity_id
_entity_poly.type
_entity_poly.pdbx_seq_one_letter_code
_entity_poly.pdbx_strand_id
1 'polypeptide(L)'
;MGSRNSKDKAVDLDLFVSLLNNYSNYDVCLTSECFQIAADISSHLNQKNEPCDNFFRSTCEEFKVKYDSYHRHYVSPFTQVEDAIALQLKDLLEKELKEKEPDFIAMIKGLYNSCMDEKSIENEDSNPLRNVLKYLGGWPILEEEKWDKSSFDWIDTLIKMRNLGYNHNIFMGLSVKVDQRNKSSNILWLDQPSLGIDGKYLIRDANDSTKNAYRALMVKAMYQLKSNDTLFLKPAEDLKKHILHDTLDFESKIANINWFKYIQGLANTEIKEYEYLIIDDLDFVKDLSHLIAQTDKSLIANYMIWRVVQESLPLLSKPWRTLNLRSKQEPEVSEWQPRWKQCLSYLKDTFEVAINSYYVRRYFPEENKQIAREIYDYIYIELLNAIDRSHWMDYETKIIARDKLNLTNEGYFDKALKVRKWSTNNYFSNVRKPNIGQE
;
A
#
# COMPACT_ATOMS: atom_id res chain seq x y z
N MET A 1 -41.06 -11.61 63.39
CA MET A 1 -40.52 -12.97 63.23
C MET A 1 -41.24 -13.63 62.05
N GLY A 2 -40.54 -14.40 61.22
CA GLY A 2 -41.11 -15.09 60.06
C GLY A 2 -40.02 -15.91 59.37
N SER A 3 -40.11 -17.24 59.44
CA SER A 3 -39.03 -18.14 59.02
C SER A 3 -38.85 -18.16 57.50
N ARG A 4 -37.61 -18.01 57.03
CA ARG A 4 -37.22 -18.48 55.69
C ARG A 4 -36.90 -19.98 55.81
N ASN A 5 -37.76 -20.84 55.27
CA ASN A 5 -37.47 -22.27 55.22
C ASN A 5 -36.27 -22.55 54.31
N SER A 6 -35.16 -22.99 54.90
CA SER A 6 -33.95 -23.40 54.19
C SER A 6 -33.98 -24.89 53.85
N LYS A 7 -34.96 -25.30 53.03
CA LYS A 7 -35.04 -26.65 52.47
C LYS A 7 -35.25 -26.57 50.95
N ASP A 8 -34.89 -27.64 50.26
CA ASP A 8 -34.92 -27.82 48.80
C ASP A 8 -33.79 -27.11 48.03
N LYS A 9 -32.57 -27.31 48.54
CA LYS A 9 -31.32 -27.31 47.75
C LYS A 9 -30.59 -28.67 47.84
N ALA A 10 -31.36 -29.76 47.80
CA ALA A 10 -30.80 -31.08 47.60
C ALA A 10 -30.52 -31.27 46.11
N VAL A 11 -29.25 -31.17 45.70
CA VAL A 11 -28.81 -31.70 44.41
C VAL A 11 -28.67 -33.21 44.59
N ASP A 12 -29.21 -33.98 43.65
CA ASP A 12 -29.06 -35.43 43.60
C ASP A 12 -27.55 -35.79 43.60
N LEU A 13 -27.15 -36.74 44.46
CA LEU A 13 -25.74 -37.03 44.67
C LEU A 13 -25.10 -37.70 43.46
N ASP A 14 -25.84 -38.57 42.76
CA ASP A 14 -25.36 -39.22 41.54
C ASP A 14 -25.34 -38.23 40.37
N LEU A 15 -26.26 -37.26 40.33
CA LEU A 15 -26.21 -36.14 39.38
C LEU A 15 -25.01 -35.21 39.66
N PHE A 16 -24.73 -34.91 40.93
CA PHE A 16 -23.59 -34.07 41.34
C PHE A 16 -22.25 -34.77 41.05
N VAL A 17 -22.14 -36.06 41.39
CA VAL A 17 -20.97 -36.90 41.07
C VAL A 17 -20.84 -37.11 39.57
N SER A 18 -21.94 -37.27 38.83
CA SER A 18 -21.95 -37.32 37.36
C SER A 18 -21.40 -36.01 36.74
N LEU A 19 -21.84 -34.85 37.23
CA LEU A 19 -21.35 -33.55 36.76
C LEU A 19 -19.85 -33.35 37.05
N LEU A 20 -19.36 -33.76 38.22
CA LEU A 20 -17.93 -33.71 38.57
C LEU A 20 -17.09 -34.72 37.78
N ASN A 21 -17.61 -35.94 37.56
CA ASN A 21 -16.93 -36.98 36.79
C ASN A 21 -16.91 -36.67 35.29
N ASN A 22 -17.95 -36.03 34.74
CA ASN A 22 -17.89 -35.48 33.37
C ASN A 22 -16.86 -34.36 33.24
N TYR A 23 -16.71 -33.51 34.25
CA TYR A 23 -15.61 -32.53 34.30
C TYR A 23 -14.23 -33.16 34.41
N SER A 24 -14.14 -34.40 34.89
CA SER A 24 -12.89 -35.16 35.01
C SER A 24 -12.49 -35.88 33.72
N ASN A 25 -13.28 -35.76 32.64
CA ASN A 25 -13.14 -36.53 31.40
C ASN A 25 -12.83 -35.65 30.17
N TYR A 26 -12.36 -34.42 30.39
CA TYR A 26 -11.78 -33.54 29.37
C TYR A 26 -10.29 -33.35 29.68
N ASP A 27 -9.43 -33.62 28.69
CA ASP A 27 -8.01 -33.29 28.76
C ASP A 27 -7.81 -31.76 28.64
N VAL A 28 -8.06 -31.04 29.75
CA VAL A 28 -7.88 -29.59 29.83
C VAL A 28 -6.39 -29.27 29.71
N CYS A 29 -6.01 -28.52 28.68
CA CYS A 29 -4.62 -28.10 28.49
C CYS A 29 -4.19 -27.10 29.57
N LEU A 30 -3.21 -27.48 30.40
CA LEU A 30 -2.67 -26.68 31.51
C LEU A 30 -1.30 -26.04 31.19
N THR A 31 -0.90 -25.93 29.92
CA THR A 31 0.36 -25.26 29.56
C THR A 31 0.20 -23.73 29.61
N SER A 32 1.32 -23.00 29.72
CA SER A 32 1.32 -21.53 29.80
C SER A 32 0.66 -20.88 28.58
N GLU A 33 0.86 -21.48 27.40
CA GLU A 33 0.34 -21.06 26.12
C GLU A 33 -1.19 -21.22 26.07
N CYS A 34 -1.70 -22.36 26.54
CA CYS A 34 -3.13 -22.60 26.67
C CYS A 34 -3.81 -21.62 27.65
N PHE A 35 -3.17 -21.33 28.80
CA PHE A 35 -3.66 -20.31 29.72
C PHE A 35 -3.68 -18.90 29.10
N GLN A 36 -2.64 -18.52 28.36
CA GLN A 36 -2.57 -17.21 27.69
C GLN A 36 -3.63 -17.07 26.59
N ILE A 37 -3.80 -18.08 25.74
CA ILE A 37 -4.80 -18.10 24.67
C ILE A 37 -6.22 -18.09 25.25
N ALA A 38 -6.50 -18.91 26.26
CA ALA A 38 -7.80 -18.94 26.92
C ALA A 38 -8.14 -17.60 27.60
N ALA A 39 -7.15 -16.93 28.22
CA ALA A 39 -7.33 -15.62 28.83
C ALA A 39 -7.59 -14.52 27.77
N ASP A 40 -6.86 -14.51 26.66
CA ASP A 40 -7.06 -13.51 25.60
C ASP A 40 -8.45 -13.65 24.96
N ILE A 41 -8.84 -14.88 24.55
CA ILE A 41 -10.18 -15.18 24.02
C ILE A 41 -11.25 -14.73 25.02
N SER A 42 -11.14 -15.15 26.29
CA SER A 42 -12.11 -14.81 27.33
C SER A 42 -12.22 -13.30 27.58
N SER A 43 -11.17 -12.52 27.32
CA SER A 43 -11.17 -11.06 27.45
C SER A 43 -11.94 -10.32 26.35
N HIS A 44 -12.43 -11.03 25.33
CA HIS A 44 -13.18 -10.47 24.20
C HIS A 44 -14.62 -11.02 24.08
N LEU A 45 -14.96 -12.09 24.81
CA LEU A 45 -16.30 -12.69 24.81
C LEU A 45 -17.32 -11.84 25.58
N ASN A 46 -18.44 -11.50 24.95
CA ASN A 46 -19.57 -10.84 25.61
C ASN A 46 -20.71 -11.83 25.86
N GLN A 47 -20.72 -12.43 27.06
CA GLN A 47 -21.74 -13.40 27.51
C GLN A 47 -23.18 -12.85 27.62
N LYS A 48 -23.42 -11.56 27.31
CA LYS A 48 -24.77 -10.96 27.27
C LYS A 48 -25.44 -11.08 25.89
N ASN A 49 -24.68 -11.42 24.85
CA ASN A 49 -25.22 -11.64 23.50
C ASN A 49 -25.24 -13.15 23.21
N GLU A 50 -26.38 -13.68 22.80
CA GLU A 50 -26.48 -15.07 22.35
C GLU A 50 -25.66 -15.29 21.06
N PRO A 51 -24.73 -16.26 21.00
CA PRO A 51 -23.90 -16.51 19.82
C PRO A 51 -24.72 -16.89 18.57
N CYS A 52 -25.91 -17.49 18.76
CA CYS A 52 -26.84 -17.83 17.69
C CYS A 52 -27.55 -16.61 17.08
N ASP A 53 -27.77 -15.55 17.87
CA ASP A 53 -28.41 -14.31 17.42
C ASP A 53 -27.38 -13.37 16.77
N ASN A 54 -26.20 -13.23 17.39
CA ASN A 54 -25.12 -12.41 16.84
C ASN A 54 -23.74 -12.88 17.31
N PHE A 55 -23.18 -13.87 16.60
CA PHE A 55 -21.85 -14.42 16.90
C PHE A 55 -20.76 -13.35 16.99
N PHE A 56 -20.77 -12.34 16.12
CA PHE A 56 -19.81 -11.23 16.15
C PHE A 56 -19.90 -10.43 17.45
N ARG A 57 -21.11 -10.04 17.90
CA ARG A 57 -21.25 -9.33 19.18
C ARG A 57 -20.86 -10.20 20.38
N SER A 58 -21.16 -11.50 20.34
CA SER A 58 -20.77 -12.43 21.41
C SER A 58 -19.25 -12.66 21.52
N THR A 59 -18.46 -12.33 20.49
CA THR A 59 -17.01 -12.65 20.42
C THR A 59 -16.06 -11.47 20.19
N CYS A 60 -16.54 -10.33 19.67
CA CYS A 60 -15.70 -9.22 19.19
C CYS A 60 -16.14 -7.84 19.70
N GLU A 61 -17.27 -7.72 20.41
CA GLU A 61 -17.78 -6.41 20.86
C GLU A 61 -16.88 -5.77 21.91
N GLU A 62 -16.44 -6.55 22.91
CA GLU A 62 -15.51 -6.08 23.96
C GLU A 62 -14.10 -5.82 23.38
N PHE A 63 -13.67 -6.54 22.34
CA PHE A 63 -12.42 -6.21 21.61
C PHE A 63 -12.50 -4.78 21.05
N LYS A 64 -13.62 -4.39 20.44
CA LYS A 64 -13.78 -3.03 19.92
C LYS A 64 -13.70 -2.01 21.05
N VAL A 65 -14.41 -2.21 22.15
CA VAL A 65 -14.41 -1.28 23.30
C VAL A 65 -13.01 -1.15 23.92
N LYS A 66 -12.30 -2.27 24.07
CA LYS A 66 -10.94 -2.37 24.67
C LYS A 66 -9.85 -1.69 23.85
N TYR A 67 -10.03 -1.57 22.53
CA TYR A 67 -9.02 -1.06 21.60
C TYR A 67 -9.49 0.10 20.70
N ASP A 68 -10.64 0.71 20.98
CA ASP A 68 -11.08 1.91 20.27
C ASP A 68 -10.06 3.05 20.47
N SER A 69 -9.79 3.84 19.43
CA SER A 69 -8.76 4.88 19.49
C SER A 69 -9.01 6.02 18.51
N TYR A 70 -8.98 7.25 19.03
CA TYR A 70 -9.15 8.49 18.25
C TYR A 70 -8.12 8.69 17.12
N HIS A 71 -7.09 7.84 17.06
CA HIS A 71 -5.97 7.93 16.12
C HIS A 71 -6.06 6.92 14.96
N ARG A 72 -7.11 6.09 14.88
CA ARG A 72 -7.34 5.13 13.79
C ARG A 72 -8.81 5.01 13.38
N HIS A 73 -9.09 5.13 12.08
CA HIS A 73 -10.42 4.86 11.51
C HIS A 73 -10.84 3.38 11.57
N TYR A 74 -9.90 2.46 11.80
CA TYR A 74 -10.14 1.01 11.84
C TYR A 74 -9.15 0.33 12.78
N VAL A 75 -9.65 -0.61 13.59
CA VAL A 75 -8.87 -1.43 14.52
C VAL A 75 -9.36 -2.86 14.46
N SER A 76 -8.43 -3.82 14.44
CA SER A 76 -8.70 -5.26 14.38
C SER A 76 -7.51 -6.06 14.96
N PRO A 77 -7.63 -7.38 15.18
CA PRO A 77 -6.48 -8.21 15.58
C PRO A 77 -5.29 -8.10 14.63
N PHE A 78 -5.52 -7.91 13.32
CA PHE A 78 -4.45 -7.66 12.35
C PHE A 78 -3.67 -6.37 12.67
N THR A 79 -4.34 -5.28 13.06
CA THR A 79 -3.66 -4.03 13.41
C THR A 79 -2.77 -4.13 14.65
N GLN A 80 -3.06 -5.08 15.57
CA GLN A 80 -2.19 -5.38 16.71
C GLN A 80 -0.94 -6.14 16.28
N VAL A 81 -1.09 -7.12 15.37
CA VAL A 81 0.02 -7.85 14.76
C VAL A 81 0.91 -6.91 13.92
N GLU A 82 0.31 -5.99 13.17
CA GLU A 82 1.02 -4.95 12.41
C GLU A 82 1.85 -4.02 13.31
N ASP A 83 1.30 -3.58 14.45
CA ASP A 83 2.02 -2.75 15.42
C ASP A 83 3.16 -3.54 16.10
N ALA A 84 2.94 -4.80 16.48
CA ALA A 84 3.97 -5.66 17.05
C ALA A 84 5.13 -5.89 16.06
N ILE A 85 4.82 -6.20 14.79
CA ILE A 85 5.79 -6.30 13.69
C ILE A 85 6.48 -4.95 13.46
N ALA A 86 5.77 -3.83 13.55
CA ALA A 86 6.34 -2.51 13.36
C ALA A 86 7.35 -2.14 14.45
N LEU A 87 7.08 -2.48 15.71
CA LEU A 87 8.01 -2.28 16.83
C LEU A 87 9.25 -3.19 16.71
N GLN A 88 9.07 -4.43 16.27
CA GLN A 88 10.20 -5.33 15.98
C GLN A 88 11.06 -4.84 14.82
N LEU A 89 10.44 -4.34 13.74
CA LEU A 89 11.16 -3.75 12.61
C LEU A 89 11.92 -2.47 13.00
N LYS A 90 11.33 -1.62 13.84
CA LYS A 90 12.00 -0.45 14.43
C LYS A 90 13.27 -0.85 15.19
N ASP A 91 13.16 -1.85 16.07
CA ASP A 91 14.28 -2.43 16.83
C ASP A 91 15.39 -3.02 15.93
N LEU A 92 15.05 -3.58 14.77
CA LEU A 92 16.07 -4.06 13.80
C LEU A 92 16.73 -2.94 13.00
N LEU A 93 16.00 -1.89 12.64
CA LEU A 93 16.51 -0.79 11.81
C LEU A 93 17.37 0.20 12.61
N GLU A 94 17.05 0.42 13.89
CA GLU A 94 17.80 1.30 14.80
C GLU A 94 19.07 0.66 15.37
N LYS A 95 19.28 -0.65 15.14
CA LYS A 95 20.52 -1.34 15.53
C LYS A 95 21.64 -1.09 14.54
N GLU A 96 22.83 -0.84 15.07
CA GLU A 96 24.08 -0.68 14.33
C GLU A 96 24.26 -1.75 13.24
N LEU A 97 24.88 -1.35 12.13
CA LEU A 97 25.21 -2.27 11.04
C LEU A 97 26.36 -3.17 11.48
N LYS A 98 26.20 -4.48 11.34
CA LYS A 98 27.26 -5.44 11.66
C LYS A 98 28.13 -5.70 10.44
N GLU A 99 29.42 -5.93 10.63
CA GLU A 99 30.43 -6.19 9.58
C GLU A 99 30.08 -7.33 8.59
N LYS A 100 29.08 -8.17 8.92
CA LYS A 100 28.65 -9.33 8.14
C LYS A 100 27.15 -9.27 7.74
N GLU A 101 26.49 -8.12 7.90
CA GLU A 101 25.15 -7.89 7.37
C GLU A 101 25.23 -7.54 5.86
N PRO A 102 24.50 -8.22 4.95
CA PRO A 102 24.54 -7.93 3.52
C PRO A 102 24.11 -6.50 3.14
N ASP A 103 24.62 -6.00 2.02
CA ASP A 103 24.44 -4.64 1.49
C ASP A 103 22.98 -4.13 1.50
N PHE A 104 21.99 -5.00 1.24
CA PHE A 104 20.58 -4.61 1.27
C PHE A 104 20.10 -4.20 2.67
N ILE A 105 20.71 -4.74 3.74
CA ILE A 105 20.45 -4.36 5.13
C ILE A 105 21.05 -2.96 5.41
N ALA A 106 22.27 -2.70 4.92
CA ALA A 106 22.88 -1.38 5.00
C ALA A 106 22.04 -0.32 4.25
N MET A 107 21.51 -0.66 3.07
CA MET A 107 20.63 0.20 2.29
C MET A 107 19.33 0.56 3.03
N ILE A 108 18.61 -0.43 3.61
CA ILE A 108 17.36 -0.15 4.32
C ILE A 108 17.58 0.56 5.67
N LYS A 109 18.67 0.26 6.40
CA LYS A 109 19.05 1.01 7.61
C LYS A 109 19.42 2.46 7.26
N GLY A 110 20.22 2.66 6.21
CA GLY A 110 20.59 3.99 5.72
C GLY A 110 19.38 4.84 5.34
N LEU A 111 18.42 4.28 4.59
CA LEU A 111 17.20 4.99 4.18
C LEU A 111 16.24 5.27 5.36
N TYR A 112 16.14 4.35 6.32
CA TYR A 112 15.41 4.60 7.55
C TYR A 112 16.03 5.76 8.34
N ASN A 113 17.36 5.75 8.51
CA ASN A 113 18.11 6.78 9.23
C ASN A 113 18.02 8.15 8.54
N SER A 114 18.14 8.21 7.20
CA SER A 114 18.00 9.48 6.46
C SER A 114 16.57 10.04 6.53
N CYS A 115 15.55 9.19 6.65
CA CYS A 115 14.18 9.64 6.91
C CYS A 115 13.99 10.13 8.37
N MET A 116 14.69 9.52 9.32
CA MET A 116 14.66 9.87 10.74
C MET A 116 15.43 11.16 11.09
N ASP A 117 16.39 11.58 10.26
CA ASP A 117 17.07 12.87 10.42
C ASP A 117 16.16 14.04 9.99
N GLU A 118 15.20 14.37 10.86
CA GLU A 118 14.36 15.55 10.66
C GLU A 118 15.19 16.85 10.66
N LYS A 119 16.38 16.91 11.27
CA LYS A 119 17.20 18.14 11.27
C LYS A 119 17.66 18.49 9.85
N SER A 120 18.18 17.52 9.10
CA SER A 120 18.60 17.76 7.71
C SER A 120 17.40 18.03 6.80
N ILE A 121 16.27 17.32 6.99
CA ILE A 121 15.05 17.52 6.20
C ILE A 121 14.41 18.90 6.44
N GLU A 122 14.34 19.39 7.68
CA GLU A 122 13.84 20.74 7.95
C GLU A 122 14.80 21.83 7.44
N ASN A 123 16.12 21.57 7.37
CA ASN A 123 17.10 22.50 6.77
C ASN A 123 16.96 22.59 5.23
N GLU A 124 16.67 21.47 4.55
CA GLU A 124 16.54 21.43 3.09
C GLU A 124 15.17 21.94 2.59
N ASP A 125 14.12 21.88 3.42
CA ASP A 125 12.75 22.31 3.12
C ASP A 125 12.17 21.78 1.80
N SER A 126 12.21 22.62 0.76
CA SER A 126 11.66 22.40 -0.58
C SER A 126 12.74 22.41 -1.65
N ASN A 127 14.01 22.60 -1.28
CA ASN A 127 15.13 22.71 -2.22
C ASN A 127 15.34 21.45 -3.07
N PRO A 128 15.21 20.20 -2.55
CA PRO A 128 15.26 18.99 -3.37
C PRO A 128 14.17 18.98 -4.45
N LEU A 129 12.92 19.31 -4.06
CA LEU A 129 11.82 19.43 -5.01
C LEU A 129 12.07 20.54 -6.04
N ARG A 130 12.54 21.73 -5.64
CA ARG A 130 12.90 22.82 -6.59
C ARG A 130 13.94 22.37 -7.62
N ASN A 131 14.91 21.56 -7.21
CA ASN A 131 15.93 21.03 -8.12
C ASN A 131 15.34 19.99 -9.09
N VAL A 132 14.43 19.14 -8.64
CA VAL A 132 13.64 18.25 -9.51
C VAL A 132 12.80 19.06 -10.50
N LEU A 133 12.07 20.09 -10.06
CA LEU A 133 11.24 20.92 -10.94
C LEU A 133 12.08 21.58 -12.05
N LYS A 134 13.25 22.14 -11.71
CA LYS A 134 14.20 22.72 -12.68
C LYS A 134 14.69 21.68 -13.70
N TYR A 135 15.00 20.45 -13.27
CA TYR A 135 15.45 19.37 -14.16
C TYR A 135 14.34 18.88 -15.12
N LEU A 136 13.10 18.81 -14.64
CA LEU A 136 11.95 18.43 -15.46
C LEU A 136 11.63 19.47 -16.53
N GLY A 137 11.84 20.76 -16.23
CA GLY A 137 11.66 21.87 -17.18
C GLY A 137 10.81 23.02 -16.64
N GLY A 138 10.78 23.24 -15.32
CA GLY A 138 9.97 24.26 -14.67
C GLY A 138 8.54 23.81 -14.32
N TRP A 139 7.76 24.72 -13.73
CA TRP A 139 6.32 24.53 -13.50
C TRP A 139 5.54 25.73 -14.07
N PRO A 140 4.78 25.57 -15.17
CA PRO A 140 4.10 26.69 -15.83
C PRO A 140 3.21 27.56 -14.92
N ILE A 141 2.55 26.99 -13.89
CA ILE A 141 1.72 27.78 -12.95
C ILE A 141 2.52 28.67 -11.98
N LEU A 142 3.84 28.46 -11.86
CA LEU A 142 4.74 29.31 -11.07
C LEU A 142 5.47 30.36 -11.92
N GLU A 143 5.92 29.94 -13.10
CA GLU A 143 6.72 30.74 -14.04
C GLU A 143 5.87 31.58 -15.01
N GLU A 144 4.59 31.22 -15.19
CA GLU A 144 3.60 31.95 -15.98
C GLU A 144 4.12 32.20 -17.41
N GLU A 145 4.15 33.44 -17.91
CA GLU A 145 4.61 33.76 -19.29
C GLU A 145 6.09 33.43 -19.56
N LYS A 146 6.90 33.14 -18.53
CA LYS A 146 8.33 32.83 -18.68
C LYS A 146 8.61 31.36 -19.04
N TRP A 147 7.60 30.49 -18.94
CA TRP A 147 7.78 29.06 -19.15
C TRP A 147 7.88 28.71 -20.64
N ASP A 148 8.97 28.05 -21.06
CA ASP A 148 9.18 27.69 -22.47
C ASP A 148 8.33 26.48 -22.89
N LYS A 149 7.12 26.81 -23.35
CA LYS A 149 6.18 25.88 -23.99
C LYS A 149 6.71 25.23 -25.27
N SER A 150 7.75 25.77 -25.91
CA SER A 150 8.27 25.21 -27.16
C SER A 150 9.07 23.92 -26.91
N SER A 151 10.01 23.92 -25.96
CA SER A 151 10.86 22.78 -25.62
C SER A 151 10.17 21.66 -24.82
N PHE A 152 8.96 21.88 -24.29
CA PHE A 152 8.22 20.83 -23.58
C PHE A 152 7.76 19.68 -24.49
N ASP A 153 8.26 18.48 -24.22
CA ASP A 153 7.72 17.20 -24.70
C ASP A 153 7.31 16.37 -23.47
N TRP A 154 6.06 15.90 -23.44
CA TRP A 154 5.50 15.19 -22.29
C TRP A 154 6.02 13.74 -22.18
N ILE A 155 6.44 13.10 -23.28
CA ILE A 155 7.04 11.75 -23.24
C ILE A 155 8.44 11.84 -22.64
N ASP A 156 9.26 12.80 -23.10
CA ASP A 156 10.61 13.01 -22.56
C ASP A 156 10.56 13.45 -21.08
N THR A 157 9.58 14.29 -20.71
CA THR A 157 9.34 14.65 -19.30
C THR A 157 8.93 13.44 -18.47
N LEU A 158 8.15 12.51 -19.01
CA LEU A 158 7.74 11.27 -18.31
C LEU A 158 8.91 10.29 -18.16
N ILE A 159 9.79 10.21 -19.17
CA ILE A 159 11.05 9.46 -19.11
C ILE A 159 11.99 10.06 -18.06
N LYS A 160 12.08 11.40 -17.95
CA LYS A 160 12.81 12.08 -16.86
C LYS A 160 12.22 11.74 -15.48
N MET A 161 10.88 11.80 -15.32
CA MET A 161 10.19 11.43 -14.08
C MET A 161 10.53 9.99 -13.64
N ARG A 162 10.36 9.02 -14.56
CA ARG A 162 10.74 7.61 -14.31
C ARG A 162 12.23 7.47 -13.95
N ASN A 163 13.12 8.21 -14.60
CA ASN A 163 14.56 8.16 -14.31
C ASN A 163 14.94 8.74 -12.94
N LEU A 164 14.11 9.60 -12.36
CA LEU A 164 14.24 10.08 -10.98
C LEU A 164 13.54 9.18 -9.94
N GLY A 165 12.79 8.16 -10.39
CA GLY A 165 12.06 7.24 -9.53
C GLY A 165 10.59 7.61 -9.27
N TYR A 166 10.10 8.73 -9.82
CA TYR A 166 8.70 9.13 -9.70
C TYR A 166 7.75 8.20 -10.47
N ASN A 167 6.50 8.15 -10.00
CA ASN A 167 5.43 7.46 -10.69
C ASN A 167 5.20 8.04 -12.10
N HIS A 168 5.33 7.18 -13.11
CA HIS A 168 5.12 7.50 -14.52
C HIS A 168 3.82 6.90 -15.08
N ASN A 169 3.09 6.13 -14.27
CA ASN A 169 1.79 5.57 -14.62
C ASN A 169 0.66 6.61 -14.39
N ILE A 170 0.88 7.84 -14.85
CA ILE A 170 0.00 9.00 -14.63
C ILE A 170 -0.89 9.33 -15.83
N PHE A 171 -0.57 8.78 -17.00
CA PHE A 171 -1.37 8.89 -18.23
C PHE A 171 -1.87 7.52 -18.69
N MET A 172 -0.99 6.53 -18.63
CA MET A 172 -1.31 5.12 -18.89
C MET A 172 -0.49 4.28 -17.92
N GLY A 173 -1.03 3.17 -17.44
CA GLY A 173 -0.27 2.17 -16.73
C GLY A 173 0.53 1.32 -17.71
N LEU A 174 1.86 1.37 -17.65
CA LEU A 174 2.72 0.41 -18.35
C LEU A 174 3.27 -0.61 -17.34
N SER A 175 3.00 -1.89 -17.58
CA SER A 175 3.47 -2.98 -16.73
C SER A 175 3.92 -4.19 -17.54
N VAL A 176 4.70 -5.06 -16.91
CA VAL A 176 5.08 -6.37 -17.45
C VAL A 176 4.36 -7.42 -16.61
N LYS A 177 3.40 -8.14 -17.19
CA LYS A 177 2.62 -9.20 -16.53
C LYS A 177 2.93 -10.55 -17.20
N VAL A 178 2.62 -11.67 -16.54
CA VAL A 178 2.71 -13.01 -17.16
C VAL A 178 1.61 -13.16 -18.21
N ASP A 179 1.92 -13.67 -19.40
CA ASP A 179 0.91 -13.93 -20.42
C ASP A 179 -0.01 -15.09 -19.98
N GLN A 180 -1.30 -14.84 -19.87
CA GLN A 180 -2.28 -15.86 -19.47
C GLN A 180 -2.42 -16.98 -20.52
N ARG A 181 -2.07 -16.71 -21.78
CA ARG A 181 -2.05 -17.66 -22.90
C ARG A 181 -0.78 -18.53 -22.89
N ASN A 182 0.33 -17.99 -22.37
CA ASN A 182 1.61 -18.69 -22.23
C ASN A 182 2.32 -18.26 -20.94
N LYS A 183 2.09 -19.03 -19.86
CA LYS A 183 2.60 -18.74 -18.52
C LYS A 183 4.13 -18.89 -18.37
N SER A 184 4.82 -19.32 -19.42
CA SER A 184 6.30 -19.33 -19.50
C SER A 184 6.87 -18.05 -20.12
N SER A 185 6.03 -17.09 -20.52
CA SER A 185 6.43 -15.79 -21.07
C SER A 185 5.78 -14.63 -20.33
N ASN A 186 6.49 -13.50 -20.29
CA ASN A 186 5.94 -12.20 -19.89
C ASN A 186 5.48 -11.43 -21.13
N ILE A 187 4.56 -10.49 -20.93
CA ILE A 187 4.03 -9.60 -21.96
C ILE A 187 3.85 -8.18 -21.42
N LEU A 188 4.03 -7.20 -22.29
CA LEU A 188 3.78 -5.79 -22.00
C LEU A 188 2.27 -5.55 -21.93
N TRP A 189 1.85 -4.81 -20.91
CA TRP A 189 0.46 -4.66 -20.54
C TRP A 189 0.13 -3.19 -20.27
N LEU A 190 -0.80 -2.65 -21.06
CA LEU A 190 -1.32 -1.29 -21.01
C LEU A 190 -2.68 -1.26 -20.31
N ASP A 191 -2.81 -0.35 -19.36
CA ASP A 191 -3.91 -0.26 -18.39
C ASP A 191 -4.23 1.22 -18.08
N GLN A 192 -5.31 1.49 -17.37
CA GLN A 192 -5.71 2.84 -16.97
C GLN A 192 -4.67 3.47 -15.99
N PRO A 193 -4.54 4.81 -15.94
CA PRO A 193 -3.55 5.47 -15.08
C PRO A 193 -3.89 5.38 -13.60
N SER A 194 -2.85 5.45 -12.78
CA SER A 194 -3.00 5.89 -11.39
C SER A 194 -3.38 7.37 -11.37
N LEU A 195 -4.46 7.72 -10.66
CA LEU A 195 -4.92 9.10 -10.47
C LEU A 195 -4.37 9.70 -9.17
N GLY A 196 -4.41 11.03 -9.02
CA GLY A 196 -3.88 11.70 -7.82
C GLY A 196 -4.74 11.53 -6.56
N ILE A 197 -6.03 11.23 -6.74
CA ILE A 197 -6.94 10.69 -5.73
C ILE A 197 -7.78 9.58 -6.38
N ASP A 198 -8.48 8.76 -5.58
CA ASP A 198 -9.38 7.73 -6.09
C ASP A 198 -10.46 8.36 -7.01
N GLY A 199 -10.59 7.81 -8.23
CA GLY A 199 -11.45 8.33 -9.29
C GLY A 199 -12.92 8.49 -8.88
N LYS A 200 -13.40 7.71 -7.91
CA LYS A 200 -14.78 7.82 -7.38
C LYS A 200 -15.07 9.16 -6.70
N TYR A 201 -14.04 9.96 -6.34
CA TYR A 201 -14.19 11.32 -5.85
C TYR A 201 -14.09 12.36 -6.96
N LEU A 202 -13.33 12.08 -8.02
CA LEU A 202 -13.19 12.99 -9.18
C LEU A 202 -14.49 13.08 -9.98
N ILE A 203 -15.23 11.97 -10.13
CA ILE A 203 -16.52 11.94 -10.83
C ILE A 203 -17.72 12.50 -10.03
N ARG A 204 -17.53 12.88 -8.76
CA ARG A 204 -18.59 13.44 -7.91
C ARG A 204 -18.84 14.92 -8.16
N ASP A 205 -19.97 15.39 -7.64
CA ASP A 205 -20.36 16.80 -7.58
C ASP A 205 -19.23 17.73 -7.14
N ALA A 206 -19.26 18.96 -7.64
CA ALA A 206 -18.24 19.97 -7.37
C ALA A 206 -18.06 20.31 -5.87
N ASN A 207 -19.02 19.96 -5.03
CA ASN A 207 -19.01 20.19 -3.57
C ASN A 207 -18.49 19.01 -2.74
N ASP A 208 -18.06 17.89 -3.33
CA ASP A 208 -17.47 16.77 -2.58
C ASP A 208 -16.28 17.22 -1.71
N SER A 209 -16.25 16.76 -0.46
CA SER A 209 -15.26 17.17 0.55
C SER A 209 -13.83 16.77 0.17
N THR A 210 -13.65 15.59 -0.43
CA THR A 210 -12.34 15.05 -0.84
C THR A 210 -11.84 15.77 -2.09
N LYS A 211 -12.72 15.98 -3.09
CA LYS A 211 -12.43 16.76 -4.30
C LYS A 211 -12.00 18.19 -3.96
N ASN A 212 -12.64 18.82 -2.98
CA ASN A 212 -12.27 20.16 -2.52
C ASN A 212 -11.05 20.19 -1.59
N ALA A 213 -10.81 19.18 -0.76
CA ALA A 213 -9.57 19.04 0.01
C ALA A 213 -8.35 18.88 -0.90
N TYR A 214 -8.49 18.10 -1.99
CA TYR A 214 -7.46 17.92 -3.02
C TYR A 214 -7.18 19.21 -3.82
N ARG A 215 -8.23 19.94 -4.25
CA ARG A 215 -8.09 21.30 -4.81
C ARG A 215 -7.36 22.24 -3.84
N ALA A 216 -7.73 22.23 -2.56
CA ALA A 216 -7.10 23.06 -1.55
C ALA A 216 -5.64 22.68 -1.27
N LEU A 217 -5.26 21.40 -1.41
CA LEU A 217 -3.87 20.94 -1.32
C LEU A 217 -3.02 21.56 -2.43
N MET A 218 -3.46 21.41 -3.69
CA MET A 218 -2.79 21.95 -4.86
C MET A 218 -2.54 23.45 -4.74
N VAL A 219 -3.58 24.23 -4.40
CA VAL A 219 -3.50 25.69 -4.24
C VAL A 219 -2.46 26.07 -3.18
N LYS A 220 -2.50 25.43 -2.01
CA LYS A 220 -1.58 25.72 -0.90
C LYS A 220 -0.13 25.33 -1.24
N ALA A 221 0.07 24.19 -1.91
CA ALA A 221 1.40 23.73 -2.29
C ALA A 221 2.07 24.65 -3.32
N MET A 222 1.30 25.08 -4.34
CA MET A 222 1.72 26.12 -5.29
C MET A 222 2.09 27.43 -4.57
N TYR A 223 1.25 27.91 -3.63
CA TYR A 223 1.55 29.15 -2.90
C TYR A 223 2.80 29.04 -2.03
N GLN A 224 3.00 27.92 -1.34
CA GLN A 224 4.17 27.69 -0.49
C GLN A 224 5.46 27.53 -1.31
N LEU A 225 5.39 27.00 -2.55
CA LEU A 225 6.50 27.00 -3.49
C LEU A 225 6.81 28.41 -4.02
N LYS A 226 5.78 29.27 -4.21
CA LYS A 226 5.93 30.66 -4.65
C LYS A 226 6.34 31.63 -3.54
N SER A 227 6.07 31.33 -2.26
CA SER A 227 6.43 32.19 -1.11
C SER A 227 7.90 32.06 -0.68
N ASN A 228 8.45 30.85 -0.73
CA ASN A 228 9.84 30.58 -0.31
C ASN A 228 10.86 30.92 -1.42
N ASP A 229 10.53 31.81 -2.36
CA ASP A 229 11.36 32.13 -3.52
C ASP A 229 11.28 33.63 -3.88
N THR A 230 12.41 34.33 -3.75
CA THR A 230 12.46 35.79 -3.96
C THR A 230 12.32 36.21 -5.43
N LEU A 231 12.41 35.27 -6.39
CA LEU A 231 12.24 35.56 -7.82
C LEU A 231 10.77 35.69 -8.28
N PHE A 232 9.80 35.21 -7.50
CA PHE A 232 8.43 34.97 -7.98
C PHE A 232 7.35 35.81 -7.28
N LEU A 233 7.70 37.02 -6.84
CA LEU A 233 6.80 37.96 -6.18
C LEU A 233 5.78 38.63 -7.13
N LYS A 234 4.65 37.95 -7.39
CA LYS A 234 3.32 38.55 -7.66
C LYS A 234 2.20 37.47 -7.65
N PRO A 235 1.00 37.78 -7.13
CA PRO A 235 -0.19 36.94 -7.29
C PRO A 235 -1.15 37.49 -8.35
N ALA A 236 -1.64 36.61 -9.22
CA ALA A 236 -2.92 36.74 -9.91
C ALA A 236 -3.80 35.59 -9.40
N GLU A 237 -4.84 35.89 -8.61
CA GLU A 237 -5.57 34.84 -7.86
C GLU A 237 -6.62 34.12 -8.71
N ASP A 238 -7.19 34.78 -9.72
CA ASP A 238 -8.30 34.22 -10.51
C ASP A 238 -7.83 33.31 -11.65
N LEU A 239 -6.73 33.65 -12.33
CA LEU A 239 -6.11 32.80 -13.37
C LEU A 239 -5.75 31.41 -12.81
N LYS A 240 -5.32 31.36 -11.54
CA LYS A 240 -4.93 30.12 -10.84
C LYS A 240 -6.11 29.22 -10.48
N LYS A 241 -7.34 29.76 -10.36
CA LYS A 241 -8.55 28.96 -10.12
C LYS A 241 -8.97 28.20 -11.38
N HIS A 242 -8.90 28.85 -12.56
CA HIS A 242 -9.22 28.18 -13.82
C HIS A 242 -8.23 27.08 -14.15
N ILE A 243 -6.93 27.37 -14.24
CA ILE A 243 -5.90 26.38 -14.60
C ILE A 243 -5.97 25.12 -13.73
N LEU A 244 -6.32 25.27 -12.43
CA LEU A 244 -6.46 24.14 -11.52
C LEU A 244 -7.80 23.40 -11.65
N HIS A 245 -8.89 24.07 -12.04
CA HIS A 245 -10.12 23.41 -12.46
C HIS A 245 -9.85 22.58 -13.73
N ASP A 246 -9.19 23.19 -14.71
CA ASP A 246 -8.85 22.58 -15.98
C ASP A 246 -7.92 21.38 -15.79
N THR A 247 -7.01 21.42 -14.80
CA THR A 247 -6.09 20.30 -14.46
C THR A 247 -6.83 19.05 -13.98
N LEU A 248 -8.02 19.21 -13.39
CA LEU A 248 -8.87 18.11 -12.93
C LEU A 248 -9.83 17.64 -14.04
N ASP A 249 -10.42 18.58 -14.78
CA ASP A 249 -11.26 18.29 -15.95
C ASP A 249 -10.46 17.64 -17.10
N PHE A 250 -9.13 17.79 -17.09
CA PHE A 250 -8.17 17.16 -18.00
C PHE A 250 -7.98 15.66 -17.74
N GLU A 251 -8.39 15.12 -16.58
CA GLU A 251 -8.33 13.67 -16.31
C GLU A 251 -9.48 12.88 -17.02
N SER A 252 -10.15 13.40 -18.08
CA SER A 252 -11.54 12.95 -18.44
C SER A 252 -12.08 12.80 -19.90
N LYS A 253 -11.48 13.25 -21.03
CA LYS A 253 -12.17 13.31 -22.39
C LYS A 253 -11.22 13.31 -23.66
N ILE A 254 -11.05 12.27 -24.51
CA ILE A 254 -9.68 11.93 -25.01
C ILE A 254 -9.47 11.34 -26.54
N ALA A 255 -8.38 10.58 -27.01
CA ALA A 255 -7.91 10.01 -28.42
C ALA A 255 -6.60 10.42 -29.35
N ASN A 256 -5.42 9.71 -29.42
CA ASN A 256 -4.12 9.83 -30.27
C ASN A 256 -2.68 10.18 -29.65
N ILE A 257 -1.70 9.23 -29.58
CA ILE A 257 -0.32 9.29 -28.97
C ILE A 257 0.77 8.63 -29.86
N ASN A 258 2.04 9.08 -29.77
CA ASN A 258 3.20 8.30 -30.26
C ASN A 258 3.57 7.14 -29.31
N TRP A 259 2.93 5.99 -29.51
CA TRP A 259 3.08 4.83 -28.64
C TRP A 259 4.48 4.21 -28.66
N PHE A 260 5.18 4.21 -29.80
CA PHE A 260 6.52 3.61 -29.85
C PHE A 260 7.51 4.41 -28.99
N LYS A 261 7.55 5.75 -29.09
CA LYS A 261 8.39 6.59 -28.22
C LYS A 261 8.04 6.40 -26.74
N TYR A 262 6.75 6.31 -26.41
CA TYR A 262 6.26 6.09 -25.05
C TYR A 262 6.74 4.74 -24.47
N ILE A 263 6.45 3.62 -25.14
CA ILE A 263 6.77 2.29 -24.61
C ILE A 263 8.29 2.06 -24.64
N GLN A 264 8.99 2.41 -25.74
CA GLN A 264 10.45 2.26 -25.84
C GLN A 264 11.20 3.12 -24.82
N GLY A 265 10.77 4.36 -24.58
CA GLY A 265 11.40 5.24 -23.60
C GLY A 265 11.20 4.81 -22.15
N LEU A 266 10.13 4.07 -21.86
CA LEU A 266 9.84 3.57 -20.51
C LEU A 266 10.37 2.14 -20.28
N ALA A 267 10.39 1.25 -21.28
CA ALA A 267 10.64 -0.17 -21.07
C ALA A 267 12.05 -0.53 -20.54
N ASN A 268 13.03 0.38 -20.63
CA ASN A 268 14.44 0.14 -20.25
C ASN A 268 15.15 -0.98 -21.04
N THR A 269 14.53 -1.48 -22.13
CA THR A 269 15.05 -2.46 -23.08
C THR A 269 14.66 -2.05 -24.49
N GLU A 270 15.42 -2.49 -25.50
CA GLU A 270 14.98 -2.42 -26.90
C GLU A 270 13.67 -3.21 -27.06
N ILE A 271 12.66 -2.60 -27.70
CA ILE A 271 11.38 -3.21 -28.05
C ILE A 271 11.28 -3.32 -29.56
N LYS A 272 10.74 -4.45 -30.02
CA LYS A 272 10.59 -4.72 -31.46
C LYS A 272 9.25 -4.18 -31.98
N GLU A 273 9.24 -3.68 -33.21
CA GLU A 273 8.02 -3.14 -33.86
C GLU A 273 6.87 -4.17 -33.97
N TYR A 274 7.19 -5.46 -33.89
CA TYR A 274 6.28 -6.61 -33.96
C TYR A 274 5.99 -7.26 -32.59
N GLU A 275 6.26 -6.56 -31.48
CA GLU A 275 6.09 -7.08 -30.13
C GLU A 275 4.62 -6.99 -29.66
N TYR A 276 4.06 -8.11 -29.18
CA TYR A 276 2.66 -8.17 -28.78
C TYR A 276 2.41 -7.45 -27.45
N LEU A 277 1.35 -6.65 -27.42
CA LEU A 277 0.87 -5.94 -26.22
C LEU A 277 -0.49 -6.51 -25.80
N ILE A 278 -0.76 -6.49 -24.48
CA ILE A 278 -2.13 -6.57 -23.95
C ILE A 278 -2.59 -5.14 -23.63
N ILE A 279 -3.84 -4.84 -23.95
CA ILE A 279 -4.51 -3.57 -23.68
C ILE A 279 -5.85 -3.93 -23.04
N ASP A 280 -6.04 -3.59 -21.77
CA ASP A 280 -7.29 -3.95 -21.06
C ASP A 280 -8.50 -3.18 -21.59
N ASP A 281 -8.30 -1.89 -21.87
CA ASP A 281 -9.35 -0.97 -22.31
C ASP A 281 -8.90 -0.21 -23.56
N LEU A 282 -9.09 -0.85 -24.73
CA LEU A 282 -8.74 -0.25 -26.02
C LEU A 282 -9.59 0.99 -26.34
N ASP A 283 -10.75 1.16 -25.71
CA ASP A 283 -11.54 2.38 -25.87
C ASP A 283 -11.02 3.49 -24.94
N PHE A 284 -10.43 3.21 -23.77
CA PHE A 284 -9.59 4.16 -23.02
C PHE A 284 -8.26 4.48 -23.72
N VAL A 285 -7.69 3.59 -24.55
CA VAL A 285 -6.45 3.86 -25.32
C VAL A 285 -6.73 4.60 -26.64
N LYS A 286 -7.94 4.40 -27.20
CA LYS A 286 -8.56 5.29 -28.19
C LYS A 286 -9.21 6.50 -27.55
N ASP A 287 -9.32 6.55 -26.22
CA ASP A 287 -9.30 7.74 -25.40
C ASP A 287 -7.81 8.04 -25.08
N LEU A 288 -7.38 8.39 -23.85
CA LEU A 288 -6.03 8.93 -23.58
C LEU A 288 -5.72 10.21 -24.41
N SER A 289 -4.47 10.56 -24.70
CA SER A 289 -4.18 10.70 -26.14
C SER A 289 -4.72 11.95 -26.95
N HIS A 290 -6.03 12.21 -27.23
CA HIS A 290 -6.49 13.37 -28.03
C HIS A 290 -6.53 14.61 -27.20
N LEU A 291 -6.98 14.50 -25.94
CA LEU A 291 -6.84 15.63 -25.05
C LEU A 291 -5.36 15.95 -24.89
N ILE A 292 -4.46 14.97 -24.95
CA ILE A 292 -3.02 15.25 -25.06
C ILE A 292 -2.66 15.96 -26.39
N ALA A 293 -3.35 15.69 -27.50
CA ALA A 293 -3.16 16.38 -28.79
C ALA A 293 -3.91 17.74 -28.95
N GLN A 294 -5.00 17.97 -28.20
CA GLN A 294 -5.89 19.13 -28.25
C GLN A 294 -5.66 20.11 -27.09
N THR A 295 -5.10 19.63 -25.98
CA THR A 295 -4.86 20.44 -24.77
C THR A 295 -3.58 21.23 -24.89
N ASP A 296 -3.60 22.39 -24.25
CA ASP A 296 -2.42 23.22 -24.09
C ASP A 296 -1.28 22.46 -23.39
N LYS A 297 -0.10 22.43 -24.02
CA LYS A 297 1.15 21.90 -23.43
C LYS A 297 1.37 22.37 -21.98
N SER A 298 1.01 23.62 -21.64
CA SER A 298 1.15 24.15 -20.28
C SER A 298 0.25 23.44 -19.27
N LEU A 299 -0.95 22.97 -19.67
CA LEU A 299 -1.84 22.22 -18.79
C LEU A 299 -1.35 20.78 -18.60
N ILE A 300 -0.86 20.14 -19.66
CA ILE A 300 -0.21 18.82 -19.61
C ILE A 300 1.00 18.87 -18.67
N ALA A 301 1.86 19.88 -18.82
CA ALA A 301 3.01 20.10 -17.93
C ALA A 301 2.58 20.37 -16.48
N ASN A 302 1.56 21.23 -16.27
CA ASN A 302 1.03 21.49 -14.91
C ASN A 302 0.51 20.21 -14.24
N TYR A 303 -0.15 19.32 -14.99
CA TYR A 303 -0.59 18.01 -14.49
C TYR A 303 0.59 17.12 -14.08
N MET A 304 1.55 16.91 -14.98
CA MET A 304 2.72 16.06 -14.73
C MET A 304 3.52 16.54 -13.52
N ILE A 305 3.81 17.85 -13.47
CA ILE A 305 4.55 18.45 -12.37
C ILE A 305 3.73 18.41 -11.07
N TRP A 306 2.41 18.58 -11.11
CA TRP A 306 1.58 18.40 -9.93
C TRP A 306 1.72 16.99 -9.34
N ARG A 307 1.73 15.92 -10.15
CA ARG A 307 1.93 14.54 -9.66
C ARG A 307 3.28 14.39 -8.94
N VAL A 308 4.35 14.95 -9.50
CA VAL A 308 5.70 15.00 -8.89
C VAL A 308 5.72 15.77 -7.56
N VAL A 309 5.06 16.93 -7.50
CA VAL A 309 4.91 17.71 -6.26
C VAL A 309 4.16 16.90 -5.21
N GLN A 310 3.01 16.31 -5.57
CA GLN A 310 2.17 15.51 -4.69
C GLN A 310 2.91 14.30 -4.09
N GLU A 311 3.65 13.57 -4.93
CA GLU A 311 4.45 12.40 -4.54
C GLU A 311 5.61 12.80 -3.61
N SER A 312 6.16 14.01 -3.77
CA SER A 312 7.26 14.53 -2.95
C SER A 312 6.83 14.99 -1.54
N LEU A 313 5.57 15.44 -1.34
CA LEU A 313 5.14 16.07 -0.07
C LEU A 313 5.41 15.28 1.23
N PRO A 314 5.36 13.93 1.29
CA PRO A 314 5.69 13.17 2.51
C PRO A 314 7.16 13.24 2.94
N LEU A 315 8.06 13.57 2.00
CA LEU A 315 9.52 13.48 2.17
C LEU A 315 10.17 14.82 2.59
N LEU A 316 9.46 15.94 2.39
CA LEU A 316 9.92 17.30 2.67
C LEU A 316 9.75 17.68 4.16
N SER A 317 10.05 18.95 4.49
CA SER A 317 9.90 19.51 5.84
C SER A 317 8.48 19.39 6.43
N LYS A 318 8.38 19.55 7.75
CA LYS A 318 7.15 19.40 8.54
C LYS A 318 5.98 20.25 8.01
N PRO A 319 6.16 21.51 7.54
CA PRO A 319 5.10 22.25 6.84
C PRO A 319 4.47 21.49 5.66
N TRP A 320 5.26 20.89 4.76
CA TRP A 320 4.75 20.12 3.61
C TRP A 320 4.07 18.82 4.04
N ARG A 321 4.65 18.12 5.02
CA ARG A 321 4.04 16.92 5.64
C ARG A 321 2.70 17.25 6.29
N THR A 322 2.61 18.38 7.00
CA THR A 322 1.36 18.93 7.59
C THR A 322 0.30 19.15 6.51
N LEU A 323 0.70 19.79 5.42
CA LEU A 323 -0.18 20.17 4.32
C LEU A 323 -0.77 18.94 3.62
N ASN A 324 0.07 17.94 3.31
CA ASN A 324 -0.35 16.66 2.72
C ASN A 324 -1.31 15.89 3.63
N LEU A 325 -0.99 15.72 4.91
CA LEU A 325 -1.84 15.00 5.86
C LEU A 325 -3.23 15.65 5.98
N ARG A 326 -3.29 16.98 6.14
CA ARG A 326 -4.55 17.74 6.24
C ARG A 326 -5.46 17.66 5.01
N SER A 327 -4.97 17.20 3.86
CA SER A 327 -5.79 16.98 2.67
C SER A 327 -6.37 15.56 2.55
N LYS A 328 -5.85 14.63 3.35
CA LYS A 328 -6.25 13.20 3.37
C LYS A 328 -7.14 12.84 4.56
N GLN A 329 -7.49 13.81 5.41
CA GLN A 329 -8.23 13.61 6.65
C GLN A 329 -9.60 14.28 6.58
N GLU A 330 -10.62 13.57 7.07
CA GLU A 330 -11.81 14.22 7.65
C GLU A 330 -11.46 14.77 9.04
N PRO A 331 -12.17 15.79 9.56
CA PRO A 331 -11.62 16.70 10.59
C PRO A 331 -11.26 16.12 11.97
N GLU A 332 -11.62 14.87 12.27
CA GLU A 332 -11.67 14.36 13.65
C GLU A 332 -10.45 13.52 14.08
N VAL A 333 -9.67 12.94 13.16
CA VAL A 333 -8.54 12.05 13.53
C VAL A 333 -7.27 12.86 13.82
N SER A 334 -7.21 13.40 15.04
CA SER A 334 -6.03 14.09 15.56
C SER A 334 -5.05 13.12 16.21
N GLU A 335 -4.04 12.62 15.47
CA GLU A 335 -2.64 12.86 15.84
C GLU A 335 -1.62 12.39 14.79
N TRP A 336 -0.37 12.79 15.01
CA TRP A 336 0.79 12.44 14.21
C TRP A 336 1.24 11.00 14.50
N GLN A 337 1.17 10.11 13.51
CA GLN A 337 1.95 8.86 13.57
C GLN A 337 3.44 9.22 13.77
N PRO A 338 4.15 8.66 14.77
CA PRO A 338 5.53 9.02 15.07
C PRO A 338 6.46 8.90 13.85
N ARG A 339 7.52 9.71 13.79
CA ARG A 339 8.40 9.78 12.61
C ARG A 339 8.93 8.40 12.18
N TRP A 340 9.33 7.56 13.15
CA TRP A 340 9.76 6.18 12.91
C TRP A 340 8.73 5.34 12.15
N LYS A 341 7.43 5.52 12.43
CA LYS A 341 6.34 4.78 11.80
C LYS A 341 5.99 5.34 10.40
N GLN A 342 6.20 6.64 10.18
CA GLN A 342 6.17 7.23 8.83
C GLN A 342 7.31 6.65 7.95
N CYS A 343 8.53 6.66 8.48
CA CYS A 343 9.72 6.14 7.79
C CYS A 343 9.63 4.64 7.53
N LEU A 344 9.08 3.88 8.48
CA LEU A 344 8.82 2.46 8.32
C LEU A 344 7.74 2.17 7.26
N SER A 345 6.69 3.00 7.14
CA SER A 345 5.73 2.87 6.04
C SER A 345 6.44 3.05 4.71
N TYR A 346 7.08 4.20 4.49
CA TYR A 346 7.80 4.50 3.24
C TYR A 346 8.80 3.40 2.85
N LEU A 347 9.51 2.83 3.84
CA LEU A 347 10.43 1.72 3.64
C LEU A 347 9.72 0.39 3.29
N LYS A 348 8.56 0.09 3.87
CA LYS A 348 7.71 -1.04 3.46
C LYS A 348 7.16 -0.83 2.05
N ASP A 349 6.64 0.36 1.76
CA ASP A 349 5.99 0.71 0.51
C ASP A 349 6.98 0.67 -0.69
N THR A 350 8.23 1.07 -0.45
CA THR A 350 9.29 1.14 -1.50
C THR A 350 10.17 -0.12 -1.55
N PHE A 351 10.37 -0.80 -0.41
CA PHE A 351 11.38 -1.88 -0.25
C PHE A 351 10.86 -3.10 0.51
N GLU A 352 9.55 -3.41 0.37
CA GLU A 352 8.82 -4.54 0.98
C GLU A 352 9.65 -5.84 1.05
N VAL A 353 10.29 -6.18 -0.08
CA VAL A 353 11.08 -7.41 -0.28
C VAL A 353 12.34 -7.45 0.58
N ALA A 354 13.06 -6.33 0.79
CA ALA A 354 14.21 -6.28 1.69
C ALA A 354 13.78 -6.35 3.15
N ILE A 355 12.80 -5.55 3.55
CA ILE A 355 12.40 -5.46 4.95
C ILE A 355 11.76 -6.75 5.44
N ASN A 356 10.93 -7.40 4.62
CA ASN A 356 10.39 -8.73 4.91
C ASN A 356 11.48 -9.81 4.94
N SER A 357 12.51 -9.74 4.08
CA SER A 357 13.68 -10.62 4.14
C SER A 357 14.46 -10.45 5.44
N TYR A 358 14.70 -9.21 5.89
CA TYR A 358 15.42 -8.95 7.15
C TYR A 358 14.63 -9.44 8.37
N TYR A 359 13.31 -9.20 8.38
CA TYR A 359 12.40 -9.69 9.43
C TYR A 359 12.38 -11.22 9.53
N VAL A 360 12.12 -11.91 8.41
CA VAL A 360 12.04 -13.39 8.35
C VAL A 360 13.33 -14.03 8.85
N ARG A 361 14.50 -13.50 8.43
CA ARG A 361 15.82 -13.97 8.90
C ARG A 361 16.06 -13.84 10.40
N ARG A 362 15.24 -13.08 11.13
CA ARG A 362 15.45 -12.78 12.56
C ARG A 362 14.36 -13.30 13.49
N TYR A 363 13.11 -13.35 13.02
CA TYR A 363 11.92 -13.68 13.81
C TYR A 363 11.11 -14.88 13.31
N PHE A 364 11.46 -15.48 12.16
CA PHE A 364 10.71 -16.60 11.58
C PHE A 364 11.58 -17.87 11.49
N PRO A 365 11.50 -18.80 12.45
CA PRO A 365 12.20 -20.09 12.38
C PRO A 365 11.61 -21.00 11.30
N GLU A 366 12.42 -21.89 10.72
CA GLU A 366 11.96 -22.86 9.70
C GLU A 366 10.93 -23.88 10.26
N GLU A 367 10.85 -24.06 11.58
CA GLU A 367 9.79 -24.84 12.23
C GLU A 367 8.39 -24.28 11.95
N ASN A 368 8.23 -22.95 12.03
CA ASN A 368 6.97 -22.27 11.68
C ASN A 368 6.61 -22.46 10.20
N LYS A 369 7.61 -22.64 9.32
CA LYS A 369 7.37 -22.97 7.90
C LYS A 369 6.81 -24.38 7.75
N GLN A 370 7.26 -25.33 8.56
CA GLN A 370 6.79 -26.71 8.51
C GLN A 370 5.35 -26.83 9.04
N ILE A 371 5.04 -26.20 10.18
CA ILE A 371 3.67 -26.10 10.70
C ILE A 371 2.72 -25.45 9.67
N ALA A 372 3.16 -24.39 9.00
CA ALA A 372 2.37 -23.73 7.96
C ALA A 372 2.14 -24.60 6.71
N ARG A 373 3.06 -25.51 6.37
CA ARG A 373 2.85 -26.51 5.31
C ARG A 373 1.83 -27.55 5.71
N GLU A 374 1.93 -28.10 6.93
CA GLU A 374 0.98 -29.10 7.43
C GLU A 374 -0.45 -28.56 7.43
N ILE A 375 -0.65 -27.31 7.87
CA ILE A 375 -1.93 -26.61 7.78
C ILE A 375 -2.41 -26.48 6.32
N TYR A 376 -1.52 -26.13 5.38
CA TYR A 376 -1.85 -26.09 3.95
C TYR A 376 -2.25 -27.47 3.39
N ASP A 377 -1.52 -28.52 3.75
CA ASP A 377 -1.76 -29.89 3.29
C ASP A 377 -3.12 -30.41 3.80
N TYR A 378 -3.49 -30.11 5.05
CA TYR A 378 -4.83 -30.40 5.58
C TYR A 378 -5.94 -29.64 4.83
N ILE A 379 -5.76 -28.34 4.59
CA ILE A 379 -6.73 -27.51 3.85
C ILE A 379 -6.87 -28.00 2.39
N TYR A 380 -5.76 -28.40 1.77
CA TYR A 380 -5.71 -28.94 0.42
C TYR A 380 -6.47 -30.28 0.31
N ILE A 381 -6.27 -31.19 1.27
CA ILE A 381 -6.98 -32.47 1.33
C ILE A 381 -8.49 -32.26 1.53
N GLU A 382 -8.90 -31.42 2.49
CA GLU A 382 -10.34 -31.17 2.69
C GLU A 382 -10.99 -30.40 1.53
N LEU A 383 -10.25 -29.57 0.79
CA LEU A 383 -10.75 -28.94 -0.43
C LEU A 383 -10.97 -29.96 -1.56
N LEU A 384 -10.10 -30.94 -1.73
CA LEU A 384 -10.33 -32.08 -2.63
C LEU A 384 -11.57 -32.87 -2.20
N ASN A 385 -11.68 -33.20 -0.90
CA ASN A 385 -12.84 -33.90 -0.36
C ASN A 385 -14.14 -33.09 -0.53
N ALA A 386 -14.08 -31.75 -0.47
CA ALA A 386 -15.22 -30.86 -0.71
C ALA A 386 -15.63 -30.81 -2.20
N ILE A 387 -14.66 -30.84 -3.13
CA ILE A 387 -14.92 -30.94 -4.57
C ILE A 387 -15.61 -32.27 -4.90
N ASP A 388 -15.12 -33.38 -4.36
CA ASP A 388 -15.70 -34.71 -4.59
C ASP A 388 -17.12 -34.81 -4.04
N ARG A 389 -17.36 -34.30 -2.82
CA ARG A 389 -18.69 -34.23 -2.17
C ARG A 389 -19.65 -33.20 -2.80
N SER A 390 -19.18 -32.29 -3.65
CA SER A 390 -20.05 -31.25 -4.24
C SER A 390 -21.15 -31.86 -5.13
N HIS A 391 -22.39 -31.41 -4.96
CA HIS A 391 -23.53 -31.82 -5.80
C HIS A 391 -23.83 -30.85 -6.95
N TRP A 392 -23.19 -29.66 -7.00
CA TRP A 392 -23.46 -28.65 -8.03
C TRP A 392 -22.47 -28.69 -9.21
N MET A 393 -21.33 -29.38 -9.07
CA MET A 393 -20.38 -29.60 -10.16
C MET A 393 -20.61 -30.97 -10.81
N ASP A 394 -20.62 -31.00 -12.14
CA ASP A 394 -20.57 -32.23 -12.92
C ASP A 394 -19.20 -32.95 -12.82
N TYR A 395 -19.12 -34.15 -13.37
CA TYR A 395 -17.95 -35.02 -13.27
C TYR A 395 -16.70 -34.45 -13.95
N GLU A 396 -16.84 -33.87 -15.15
CA GLU A 396 -15.74 -33.29 -15.91
C GLU A 396 -15.18 -32.04 -15.22
N THR A 397 -16.08 -31.18 -14.73
CA THR A 397 -15.73 -30.00 -13.94
C THR A 397 -14.97 -30.36 -12.66
N LYS A 398 -15.33 -31.47 -11.99
CA LYS A 398 -14.57 -31.98 -10.82
C LYS A 398 -13.17 -32.43 -11.19
N ILE A 399 -12.97 -33.13 -12.31
CA ILE A 399 -11.64 -33.53 -12.78
C ILE A 399 -10.77 -32.28 -13.02
N ILE A 400 -11.27 -31.32 -13.78
CA ILE A 400 -10.57 -30.06 -14.08
C ILE A 400 -10.24 -29.28 -12.78
N ALA A 401 -11.13 -29.27 -11.79
CA ALA A 401 -10.89 -28.64 -10.50
C ALA A 401 -9.79 -29.34 -9.69
N ARG A 402 -9.76 -30.68 -9.68
CA ARG A 402 -8.70 -31.48 -9.02
C ARG A 402 -7.35 -31.27 -9.68
N ASP A 403 -7.29 -31.30 -11.01
CA ASP A 403 -6.03 -31.10 -11.75
C ASP A 403 -5.47 -29.69 -11.56
N LYS A 404 -6.34 -28.68 -11.52
CA LYS A 404 -5.97 -27.30 -11.17
C LYS A 404 -5.37 -27.20 -9.75
N LEU A 405 -5.85 -27.98 -8.79
CA LEU A 405 -5.28 -28.04 -7.44
C LEU A 405 -3.94 -28.80 -7.42
N ASN A 406 -3.85 -29.96 -8.06
CA ASN A 406 -2.62 -30.73 -8.21
C ASN A 406 -1.47 -29.85 -8.77
N LEU A 407 -1.74 -29.03 -9.77
CA LEU A 407 -0.78 -28.09 -10.37
C LEU A 407 -0.30 -26.96 -9.42
N THR A 408 -1.04 -26.66 -8.35
CA THR A 408 -0.62 -25.71 -7.31
C THR A 408 0.20 -26.37 -6.19
N ASN A 409 0.07 -27.69 -6.03
CA ASN A 409 0.72 -28.46 -4.96
C ASN A 409 2.22 -28.73 -5.21
N GLU A 410 2.76 -28.44 -6.40
CA GLU A 410 4.22 -28.45 -6.62
C GLU A 410 4.93 -27.25 -5.95
N GLY A 411 4.76 -27.10 -4.64
CA GLY A 411 5.39 -26.10 -3.81
C GLY A 411 5.07 -24.67 -4.22
N TYR A 412 3.79 -24.26 -4.26
CA TYR A 412 3.44 -22.83 -4.32
C TYR A 412 4.20 -22.02 -3.26
N PHE A 413 4.26 -22.50 -2.01
CA PHE A 413 5.02 -21.85 -0.94
C PHE A 413 6.53 -21.81 -1.21
N ASP A 414 7.15 -22.89 -1.69
CA ASP A 414 8.59 -22.89 -1.99
C ASP A 414 8.92 -22.13 -3.28
N LYS A 415 8.02 -22.06 -4.27
CA LYS A 415 8.11 -21.19 -5.44
C LYS A 415 7.96 -19.72 -5.00
N ALA A 416 7.01 -19.38 -4.13
CA ALA A 416 6.85 -18.03 -3.57
C ALA A 416 8.05 -17.59 -2.71
N LEU A 417 8.59 -18.48 -1.87
CA LEU A 417 9.80 -18.20 -1.07
C LEU A 417 11.06 -18.12 -1.94
N LYS A 418 11.21 -18.98 -2.95
CA LYS A 418 12.31 -18.87 -3.95
C LYS A 418 12.18 -17.59 -4.76
N VAL A 419 10.98 -17.19 -5.18
CA VAL A 419 10.72 -15.92 -5.88
C VAL A 419 11.02 -14.73 -4.97
N ARG A 420 10.59 -14.72 -3.70
CA ARG A 420 10.95 -13.66 -2.73
C ARG A 420 12.46 -13.58 -2.46
N LYS A 421 13.16 -14.73 -2.40
CA LYS A 421 14.63 -14.79 -2.21
C LYS A 421 15.42 -14.48 -3.48
N TRP A 422 14.86 -14.75 -4.65
CA TRP A 422 15.43 -14.36 -5.94
C TRP A 422 15.18 -12.87 -6.21
N SER A 423 13.99 -12.35 -5.89
CA SER A 423 13.68 -10.93 -6.00
C SER A 423 14.47 -10.09 -5.00
N THR A 424 14.79 -10.56 -3.77
CA THR A 424 15.81 -9.88 -2.97
C THR A 424 17.13 -9.80 -3.73
N ASN A 425 17.65 -10.96 -4.16
CA ASN A 425 19.01 -11.01 -4.70
C ASN A 425 19.16 -10.23 -6.02
N ASN A 426 18.14 -10.24 -6.88
CA ASN A 426 18.16 -9.62 -8.21
C ASN A 426 17.59 -8.19 -8.22
N TYR A 427 16.69 -7.81 -7.31
CA TYR A 427 16.26 -6.41 -7.21
C TYR A 427 17.39 -5.57 -6.61
N PHE A 428 17.98 -5.99 -5.49
CA PHE A 428 19.03 -5.21 -4.81
C PHE A 428 20.37 -5.13 -5.56
N SER A 429 20.64 -6.04 -6.51
CA SER A 429 21.77 -5.89 -7.44
C SER A 429 21.53 -4.84 -8.54
N ASN A 430 20.27 -4.49 -8.82
CA ASN A 430 19.87 -3.61 -9.93
C ASN A 430 19.27 -2.26 -9.47
N VAL A 431 18.95 -2.10 -8.18
CA VAL A 431 18.66 -0.77 -7.59
C VAL A 431 19.90 0.12 -7.79
N ARG A 432 19.73 1.25 -8.48
CA ARG A 432 20.77 2.29 -8.55
C ARG A 432 21.17 2.64 -7.12
N LYS A 433 22.47 2.55 -6.80
CA LYS A 433 22.98 2.92 -5.47
C LYS A 433 22.43 4.29 -5.09
N PRO A 434 21.78 4.45 -3.91
CA PRO A 434 21.31 5.77 -3.50
C PRO A 434 22.49 6.74 -3.50
N ASN A 435 22.22 7.99 -3.89
CA ASN A 435 23.25 9.03 -4.02
C ASN A 435 23.62 9.59 -2.64
N ILE A 436 24.03 8.70 -1.73
CA ILE A 436 24.67 9.02 -0.46
C ILE A 436 25.92 9.81 -0.82
N GLY A 437 26.03 11.04 -0.29
CA GLY A 437 27.17 11.90 -0.56
C GLY A 437 28.47 11.18 -0.24
N GLN A 438 29.38 11.13 -1.22
CA GLN A 438 30.77 10.78 -0.97
C GLN A 438 31.45 12.05 -0.43
N GLU A 439 31.78 12.02 0.86
CA GLU A 439 32.72 12.98 1.48
C GLU A 439 34.16 12.73 1.00
#